data_AF-A0A927FUD5-F1
#
_entry.id   AF-A0A927FUD5-F1
#
_cell.length_a   1.000
_cell.length_b   1.000
_cell.length_c   1.000
_cell.angle_alpha   90.00
_cell.angle_beta   90.00
_cell.angle_gamma   90.00
#
_symmetry.space_group_name_H-M   'P 1'
#
loop_
_entity.id
_entity.type
_entity.pdbx_description
1 polymer ?
#
loop_
_entity_poly.entity_id
_entity_poly.type
_entity_poly.pdbx_seq_one_letter_code
_entity_poly.pdbx_strand_id
1 'polypeptide(L)' 'MKQRHRKLIGAVLTIVSIVVWASIATSIYLAFPPDLPWYVLIPYFLVAGIGWVFPAMMLVKWMARPDAPSR' A
#
# COMPACT_ATOMS: atom_id res chain seq x y z
N MET A 1 2.54 21.30 -10.92
CA MET A 1 2.20 20.23 -11.89
C MET A 1 0.70 20.24 -12.11
N LYS A 2 0.20 20.18 -13.36
CA LYS A 2 -1.25 20.07 -13.63
C LYS A 2 -1.80 18.76 -13.05
N GLN A 3 -2.99 18.78 -12.44
CA GLN A 3 -3.67 17.66 -11.78
C GLN A 3 -3.64 16.32 -12.57
N ARG A 4 -3.73 16.36 -13.90
CA ARG A 4 -3.67 15.17 -14.77
C ARG A 4 -2.35 14.39 -14.66
N HIS A 5 -1.22 15.08 -14.49
CA HIS A 5 0.09 14.43 -14.33
C HIS A 5 0.25 13.81 -12.94
N ARG A 6 -0.27 14.46 -11.89
CA ARG A 6 -0.29 13.92 -10.52
C ARG A 6 -1.12 12.65 -10.42
N LYS A 7 -2.23 12.56 -11.14
CA LYS A 7 -3.05 11.33 -11.21
C LYS A 7 -2.30 10.15 -11.87
N LEU A 8 -1.60 10.39 -12.98
CA LEU A 8 -0.82 9.34 -13.65
C LEU A 8 0.34 8.84 -12.78
N ILE A 9 1.13 9.76 -12.22
CA ILE A 9 2.25 9.42 -11.35
C ILE A 9 1.75 8.69 -10.10
N GLY A 10 0.70 9.20 -9.47
CA GLY A 10 0.19 8.57 -8.26
C GLY A 10 -0.43 7.19 -8.52
N ALA A 11 -1.03 6.94 -9.69
CA ALA A 11 -1.51 5.60 -10.04
C ALA A 11 -0.35 4.60 -10.13
N VAL A 12 0.75 4.97 -10.79
CA VAL A 12 1.96 4.14 -10.86
C VAL A 12 2.55 3.94 -9.46
N LEU A 13 2.65 4.99 -8.65
CA LEU A 13 3.13 4.89 -7.27
C LEU A 13 2.26 3.97 -6.42
N THR A 14 0.93 3.97 -6.60
CA THR A 14 0.04 3.05 -5.90
C THR A 14 0.34 1.60 -6.26
N ILE A 15 0.56 1.29 -7.54
CA ILE A 15 0.93 -0.06 -7.97
C ILE A 15 2.27 -0.47 -7.35
N VAL A 16 3.28 0.40 -7.44
CA VAL A 16 4.60 0.15 -6.83
C VAL A 16 4.48 -0.07 -5.33
N SER A 17 3.66 0.74 -4.63
CA SER A 17 3.38 0.58 -3.21
C SER A 17 2.80 -0.79 -2.88
N ILE A 18 1.84 -1.28 -3.68
CA ILE A 18 1.25 -2.61 -3.50
C ILE A 18 2.31 -3.70 -3.68
N VAL A 19 3.13 -3.60 -4.73
CA VAL A 19 4.19 -4.58 -5.02
C VAL A 19 5.22 -4.64 -3.89
N VAL A 20 5.68 -3.47 -3.42
CA VAL A 20 6.62 -3.37 -2.29
C VAL A 20 6.01 -3.97 -1.03
N TRP A 21 4.76 -3.62 -0.70
CA TRP A 21 4.09 -4.17 0.48
C TRP A 21 3.93 -5.68 0.40
N ALA A 22 3.44 -6.20 -0.72
CA ALA A 22 3.25 -7.63 -0.94
C ALA A 22 4.58 -8.39 -0.83
N SER A 23 5.67 -7.80 -1.35
CA SER A 23 7.00 -8.38 -1.27
C SER A 23 7.51 -8.44 0.17
N ILE A 24 7.34 -7.35 0.94
CA ILE A 24 7.72 -7.29 2.37
C ILE A 24 6.90 -8.29 3.18
N ALA A 25 5.57 -8.29 3.04
CA ALA A 25 4.70 -9.23 3.74
C ALA A 25 5.10 -10.67 3.42
N THR A 26 5.18 -11.02 2.13
CA THR A 26 5.58 -12.38 1.72
C THR A 26 6.95 -12.77 2.27
N SER A 27 7.93 -11.86 2.26
CA SER A 27 9.27 -12.12 2.82
C SER A 27 9.22 -12.40 4.32
N ILE A 28 8.39 -11.67 5.08
CA ILE A 28 8.19 -11.91 6.51
C ILE A 28 7.53 -13.28 6.74
N TYR A 29 6.49 -13.61 5.97
CA TYR A 29 5.82 -14.91 6.06
C TYR A 29 6.77 -16.07 5.77
N LEU A 30 7.62 -15.95 4.73
CA LEU A 30 8.60 -16.97 4.38
C LEU A 30 9.70 -17.15 5.45
N ALA A 31 9.91 -16.15 6.31
CA ALA A 31 10.83 -16.25 7.44
C ALA A 31 10.21 -16.92 8.68
N PHE A 32 8.90 -17.19 8.67
CA PHE A 32 8.25 -17.88 9.79
C PHE A 32 8.59 -19.37 9.83
N PRO A 33 8.69 -19.96 11.04
CA PRO A 33 8.74 -21.40 11.20
C PRO A 33 7.54 -22.11 10.51
N PRO A 34 7.76 -23.30 9.92
CA PRO A 34 6.72 -24.02 9.20
C PRO A 34 5.53 -24.45 10.09
N ASP A 35 5.77 -24.68 11.39
CA ASP A 35 4.77 -25.18 12.34
C ASP A 35 4.07 -24.04 13.11
N LEU A 36 3.94 -22.87 12.49
CA LEU A 36 3.30 -21.74 13.16
C LEU A 36 1.81 -22.02 13.41
N PRO A 37 1.32 -21.84 14.64
CA PRO A 37 -0.08 -22.10 14.94
C PRO A 37 -1.03 -21.17 14.16
N TRP A 38 -2.20 -21.70 13.80
CA TRP A 38 -3.22 -20.98 13.03
C TRP A 38 -3.62 -19.64 13.65
N TYR A 39 -3.69 -19.56 14.98
CA TYR A 39 -4.08 -18.35 15.70
C TYR A 39 -3.03 -17.23 15.65
N VAL A 40 -1.80 -17.52 15.20
CA VAL A 40 -0.78 -16.51 14.87
C VAL A 40 -0.87 -16.12 13.40
N LEU A 41 -1.11 -17.09 12.52
CA LEU A 41 -1.23 -16.87 11.08
C LEU A 41 -2.45 -15.99 10.73
N ILE A 42 -3.61 -16.22 11.35
CA ILE A 42 -4.82 -15.41 11.11
C ILE A 42 -4.60 -13.91 11.35
N PRO A 43 -4.16 -13.45 12.54
CA PRO A 43 -3.92 -12.03 12.78
C PRO A 43 -2.81 -11.49 11.90
N TYR A 44 -1.78 -12.28 11.60
CA TYR A 44 -0.74 -11.88 10.67
C TYR A 44 -1.32 -11.57 9.28
N PHE A 45 -2.12 -12.47 8.70
CA PHE A 45 -2.73 -12.25 7.38
C PHE A 45 -3.78 -11.13 7.39
N LEU A 46 -4.49 -10.91 8.50
CA LEU A 46 -5.35 -9.74 8.67
C LEU A 46 -4.55 -8.43 8.61
N VAL A 47 -3.45 -8.35 9.36
CA VAL A 47 -2.59 -7.16 9.38
C VAL A 47 -1.90 -6.97 8.03
N ALA A 48 -1.38 -8.03 7.42
CA ALA A 48 -0.77 -7.97 6.09
C ALA A 48 -1.80 -7.56 5.02
N GLY A 49 -3.02 -8.08 5.10
CA GLY A 49 -4.11 -7.79 4.19
C GLY A 49 -4.70 -6.39 4.33
N ILE A 50 -4.64 -5.76 5.51
CA ILE A 50 -5.13 -4.38 5.73
C ILE A 50 -3.98 -3.37 5.65
N GLY A 51 -2.76 -3.76 5.97
CA GLY A 51 -1.63 -2.85 6.14
C GLY A 51 -1.23 -2.11 4.86
N TRP A 52 -1.45 -2.68 3.67
CA TRP A 52 -1.19 -1.98 2.40
C TRP A 52 -2.12 -0.79 2.16
N VAL A 53 -3.27 -0.73 2.83
CA VAL A 53 -4.25 0.35 2.67
C VAL A 53 -3.67 1.68 3.16
N PHE A 54 -2.83 1.67 4.21
CA PHE A 54 -2.20 2.88 4.74
C PHE A 54 -1.34 3.64 3.70
N PRO A 55 -0.34 3.02 3.06
CA PRO A 55 0.46 3.70 2.04
C PRO A 55 -0.37 4.05 0.80
N ALA A 56 -1.32 3.19 0.39
CA ALA A 56 -2.22 3.48 -0.73
C ALA A 56 -3.11 4.71 -0.46
N MET A 57 -3.70 4.83 0.73
CA MET A 57 -4.52 5.98 1.12
C MET A 57 -3.74 7.29 1.08
N MET A 58 -2.49 7.28 1.55
CA MET A 58 -1.63 8.47 1.53
C MET A 58 -1.37 8.95 0.10
N LEU A 59 -1.10 8.02 -0.83
CA LEU A 59 -0.92 8.31 -2.25
C LEU A 59 -2.20 8.81 -2.91
N VAL A 60 -3.34 8.17 -2.63
CA VAL A 60 -4.64 8.57 -3.17
C VAL A 60 -5.04 9.97 -2.69
N LYS A 61 -4.87 10.26 -1.40
CA LYS A 61 -5.12 11.60 -0.84
C LYS A 61 -4.25 12.66 -1.53
N TRP A 62 -2.98 12.35 -1.78
CA TRP A 62 -2.08 13.22 -2.52
C TRP A 62 -2.53 13.43 -3.97
N MET A 63 -3.02 12.39 -4.66
CA MET A 63 -3.55 12.52 -6.02
C MET A 63 -4.84 13.35 -6.08
N ALA A 64 -5.70 13.22 -5.09
CA ALA A 64 -7.02 13.85 -5.04
C ALA A 64 -6.97 15.35 -4.70
N ARG A 65 -5.86 15.86 -4.15
CA ARG A 65 -5.74 17.26 -3.72
C ARG A 65 -5.99 18.23 -4.91
N PRO A 66 -6.97 19.15 -4.82
CA PRO A 66 -7.26 20.11 -5.89
C PRO A 66 -6.05 20.99 -6.21
N ASP A 67 -5.92 21.44 -7.47
CA ASP A 67 -4.97 22.49 -7.82
C ASP A 67 -5.45 23.83 -7.24
N ALA A 68 -4.52 24.70 -6.81
CA ALA A 68 -4.87 25.98 -6.20
C ALA A 68 -5.72 26.82 -7.18
N PRO A 69 -6.79 27.49 -6.72
CA PRO A 69 -7.62 28.31 -7.58
C PRO A 69 -6.75 29.41 -8.21
N SER A 70 -6.77 29.48 -9.54
CA SER A 70 -6.18 30.59 -10.28
C SER A 70 -6.93 31.86 -9.89
N ARG A 71 -6.29 32.71 -9.08
CA ARG A 71 -6.70 34.10 -8.91
C ARG A 71 -6.29 34.90 -10.13
#